data_AF-A0A1H7UTY5-F1
#
_entry.id   AF-A0A1H7UTY5-F1
#
_cell.length_a   1.000
_cell.length_b   1.000
_cell.length_c   1.000
_cell.angle_alpha   90.00
_cell.angle_beta   90.00
_cell.angle_gamma   90.00
#
_symmetry.space_group_name_H-M   'P 1'
#
loop_
_entity.id
_entity.type
_entity.pdbx_description
1 polymer ?
#
loop_
_entity_poly.entity_id
_entity_poly.type
_entity_poly.pdbx_seq_one_letter_code
_entity_poly.pdbx_strand_id
1 'polypeptide(L)' 'MENTDGLFEIRVQQGNDIFRIFCFFDQGNLVVLANGFQKKTQKTPKQEIKKALKIKEEYEISKK' A
#
# COMPACT_ATOMS: atom_id res chain seq x y z
N MET A 1 7.81 12.53 5.35
CA MET A 1 7.29 12.09 4.04
C MET A 1 5.79 12.26 4.10
N GLU A 2 5.33 13.50 4.00
CA GLU A 2 3.91 13.87 3.97
C GLU A 2 3.65 14.34 2.54
N ASN A 3 3.30 13.42 1.65
CA ASN A 3 2.79 13.73 0.29
C ASN A 3 2.46 12.43 -0.46
N THR A 4 1.54 11.63 0.06
CA THR A 4 0.98 10.51 -0.71
C THR A 4 -0.50 10.47 -0.41
N ASP A 5 -1.30 11.06 -1.30
CA ASP A 5 -2.74 11.27 -1.22
C ASP A 5 -3.51 10.06 -0.66
N GLY A 6 -3.67 10.01 0.66
CA GLY A 6 -4.43 8.96 1.36
C GLY A 6 -3.81 7.56 1.33
N LEU A 7 -2.50 7.42 1.05
CA LEU A 7 -1.82 6.12 1.13
C LEU A 7 -1.25 5.91 2.54
N PHE A 8 -1.69 4.85 3.20
CA PHE A 8 -1.28 4.43 4.53
C PHE A 8 -0.37 3.21 4.45
N GLU A 9 0.51 3.06 5.44
CA GLU A 9 1.38 1.90 5.60
C GLU A 9 1.00 1.14 6.88
N ILE A 10 0.51 -0.09 6.72
CA ILE A 10 0.35 -1.03 7.84
C ILE A 10 1.67 -1.77 8.02
N ARG A 11 2.17 -1.76 9.26
CA ARG A 11 3.37 -2.49 9.66
C ARG A 11 2.94 -3.72 10.46
N VAL A 12 3.24 -4.90 9.92
CA VAL A 12 2.96 -6.18 10.58
C VAL A 12 4.29 -6.83 10.91
N GLN A 13 4.48 -7.24 12.16
CA GLN A 13 5.65 -7.99 12.57
C GLN A 13 5.21 -9.37 13.09
N GLN A 14 5.75 -10.43 12.50
CA GLN A 14 5.54 -11.80 12.93
C GLN A 14 6.92 -12.43 13.17
N GLY A 15 7.33 -12.52 14.43
CA GLY A 15 8.68 -12.95 14.79
C GLY A 15 9.76 -12.05 14.17
N ASN A 16 10.62 -12.64 13.34
CA ASN A 16 11.67 -11.93 12.59
C ASN A 16 11.19 -11.38 11.25
N ASP A 17 9.98 -11.72 10.82
CA ASP A 17 9.43 -11.26 9.55
C ASP A 17 8.66 -9.96 9.75
N ILE A 18 9.13 -8.91 9.08
CA ILE A 18 8.47 -7.61 9.05
C ILE A 18 7.82 -7.46 7.69
N PHE A 19 6.51 -7.21 7.67
CA PHE A 19 5.74 -6.91 6.48
C PHE A 19 5.31 -5.45 6.48
N ARG A 20 5.28 -4.87 5.29
CA ARG A 20 4.72 -3.55 5.04
C ARG A 20 3.61 -3.69 4.01
N ILE A 21 2.42 -3.26 4.38
CA ILE A 21 1.26 -3.29 3.51
C ILE A 21 0.83 -1.86 3.23
N PHE A 22 0.82 -1.49 1.96
CA PHE A 22 0.24 -0.24 1.49
C PHE A 22 -1.26 -0.41 1.39
N CYS A 23 -2.00 0.50 2.02
CA CYS A 23 -3.44 0.59 1.92
C CYS A 23 -3.90 2.02 1.67
N PHE A 24 -5.13 2.19 1.26
CA PHE A 24 -5.79 3.49 1.18
C PHE A 24 -7.23 3.36 1.65
N PHE A 25 -7.77 4.46 2.14
CA PHE A 25 -9.19 4.56 2.47
C PHE A 25 -9.94 5.06 1.23
N ASP A 26 -11.04 4.39 0.93
CA ASP A 26 -11.99 4.77 -0.11
C ASP A 26 -13.31 5.24 0.56
N GLN A 27 -14.22 5.83 -0.22
CA GLN A 27 -15.46 6.43 0.27
C GLN A 27 -16.18 5.56 1.33
N GLY A 28 -16.34 6.12 2.53
CA GLY A 28 -16.91 5.46 3.68
C GLY A 28 -15.83 4.85 4.59
N ASN A 29 -16.07 3.61 5.05
CA ASN A 29 -15.18 2.86 5.95
C ASN A 29 -14.43 1.74 5.22
N LEU A 30 -14.26 1.84 3.89
CA LEU A 30 -13.62 0.81 3.09
C LEU A 30 -12.11 1.00 3.08
N VAL A 31 -11.38 0.01 3.59
CA VAL A 31 -9.92 -0.03 3.54
C VAL A 31 -9.49 -0.98 2.43
N VAL A 32 -8.85 -0.44 1.40
CA VAL A 32 -8.32 -1.23 0.29
C VAL A 32 -6.84 -1.49 0.53
N LEU A 33 -6.48 -2.77 0.66
CA LEU A 33 -5.10 -3.24 0.79
C LEU A 33 -4.53 -3.41 -0.62
N ALA A 34 -3.74 -2.45 -1.08
CA ALA A 34 -3.22 -2.44 -2.45
C ALA A 34 -2.07 -3.42 -2.63
N ASN A 35 -1.09 -3.39 -1.72
CA ASN A 35 0.12 -4.19 -1.91
C ASN A 35 0.86 -4.46 -0.60
N GLY A 36 1.11 -5.73 -0.28
CA GLY A 36 1.86 -6.17 0.89
C GLY A 36 3.17 -6.83 0.50
N PHE A 37 4.28 -6.39 1.08
CA PHE A 37 5.59 -7.00 0.84
C PHE A 37 6.33 -7.27 2.15
N GLN A 38 7.05 -8.39 2.17
CA GLN A 38 7.99 -8.70 3.24
C GLN A 38 9.20 -7.77 3.11
N LYS A 39 9.54 -7.08 4.19
CA LYS A 39 10.73 -6.25 4.32
C LYS A 39 11.98 -7.14 4.39
N LYS A 40 12.39 -7.66 3.24
CA LYS A 40 13.67 -8.37 3.07
C LYS A 40 14.84 -7.40 2.86
N THR A 41 14.54 -6.16 2.46
CA THR A 41 15.54 -5.12 2.20
C THR A 41 15.18 -3.81 2.92
N GLN A 42 16.18 -2.99 3.25
CA GLN A 42 15.98 -1.77 4.04
C GLN A 42 15.26 -0.65 3.28
N LYS A 43 15.39 -0.64 1.95
CA LYS A 43 14.71 0.31 1.06
C LYS A 43 13.47 -0.32 0.44
N THR A 44 12.35 0.40 0.49
CA THR A 44 11.13 0.02 -0.23
C THR A 44 11.45 -0.07 -1.73
N PRO A 45 11.20 -1.22 -2.39
CA PRO A 45 11.42 -1.33 -3.83
C PRO A 45 10.49 -0.36 -4.56
N LYS A 46 11.04 0.49 -5.43
CA LYS A 46 10.24 1.45 -6.22
C LYS A 46 9.16 0.76 -7.06
N GLN A 47 9.37 -0.50 -7.44
CA GLN A 47 8.40 -1.31 -8.16
C GLN A 47 7.11 -1.55 -7.36
N GLU A 48 7.22 -1.81 -6.06
CA GLU A 48 6.06 -2.08 -5.20
C GLU A 48 5.22 -0.81 -4.99
N ILE A 49 5.86 0.36 -4.92
CA ILE A 49 5.19 1.66 -4.90
C ILE A 49 4.44 1.90 -6.22
N LYS A 50 5.10 1.65 -7.37
CA LYS A 50 4.46 1.78 -8.69
C LYS A 50 3.25 0.86 -8.85
N LYS A 51 3.33 -0.38 -8.36
CA LYS A 51 2.20 -1.32 -8.36
C LYS A 51 1.04 -0.79 -7.52
N ALA A 52 1.31 -0.31 -6.31
CA ALA A 52 0.27 0.24 -5.44
C ALA A 52 -0.45 1.44 -6.08
N LEU A 53 0.29 2.33 -6.75
CA LEU A 53 -0.28 3.45 -7.49
C LEU A 53 -1.14 2.99 -8.68
N LYS A 54 -0.68 2.00 -9.46
CA LYS A 54 -1.44 1.44 -10.59
C LYS A 54 -2.74 0.79 -10.13
N ILE A 55 -2.71 0.04 -9.03
CA ILE A 55 -3.89 -0.60 -8.44
C ILE A 55 -4.91 0.46 -7.98
N LYS A 56 -4.43 1.56 -7.37
CA LYS A 56 -5.30 2.69 -7.00
C LYS A 56 -5.96 3.31 -8.24
N GLU A 57 -5.19 3.58 -9.29
CA GLU A 57 -5.71 4.16 -10.53
C GLU A 57 -6.73 3.24 -11.22
N GLU A 58 -6.44 1.94 -11.33
CA GLU A 58 -7.38 0.96 -11.89
C GLU A 58 -8.66 0.86 -11.06
N TYR A 59 -8.56 0.92 -9.73
CA TYR A 59 -9.70 0.91 -8.83
C TYR A 59 -10.61 2.13 -9.04
N GLU A 60 -10.04 3.34 -9.11
CA GLU A 60 -10.77 4.58 -9.38
C GLU A 60 -11.45 4.59 -10.76
N ILE A 61 -10.78 4.07 -11.79
CA ILE A 61 -11.36 3.93 -13.14
C ILE A 61 -12.53 2.93 -13.11
N SER A 62 -12.40 1.80 -12.43
CA SER A 62 -13.44 0.77 -12.36
C SER A 62 -14.70 1.22 -11.62
N LYS A 63 -14.58 2.23 -10.75
CA LYS A 63 -15.69 2.81 -10.00
C LYS A 63 -16.50 3.85 -10.77
N LYS A 64 -16.00 4.29 -11.93
CA LYS A 64 -16.60 5.35 -12.75
C LYS A 64 -17.50 4.78 -13.84
#